data_AF-A0A120HMM4-F1
#
_entry.id   AF-A0A120HMM4-F1
#
_cell.length_a   1.000
_cell.length_b   1.000
_cell.length_c   1.000
_cell.angle_alpha   90.00
_cell.angle_beta   90.00
_cell.angle_gamma   90.00
#
_symmetry.space_group_name_H-M   'P 1'
#
loop_
_entity.id
_entity.type
_entity.pdbx_description
1 polymer ?
#
loop_
_entity_poly.entity_id
_entity_poly.type
_entity_poly.pdbx_seq_one_letter_code
_entity_poly.pdbx_strand_id
1 'polypeptide(L)'
;MNFQVTVLKILVAYPDGFAAMEDLKRDMAILATSGRDWADRTRRLAARVPDLDIFCQGLVERISGGWKITARGRQVLQFMEAPPAAEPERQALIDQAKAVPETEPVPRLTQPADRAKRRRERRERRREARERARANAS
;
A
#
# COMPACT_ATOMS: atom_id res chain seq x y z
N MET A 1 5.65 -12.37 8.03
CA MET A 1 4.75 -11.23 8.30
C MET A 1 4.33 -11.31 9.76
N ASN A 2 4.32 -10.20 10.48
CA ASN A 2 3.81 -10.17 11.85
C ASN A 2 2.33 -9.74 11.84
N PHE A 3 1.44 -10.62 12.31
CA PHE A 3 -0.01 -10.40 12.32
C PHE A 3 -0.40 -9.18 13.15
N GLN A 4 0.10 -9.07 14.37
CA GLN A 4 -0.31 -8.02 15.29
C GLN A 4 0.09 -6.62 14.81
N VAL A 5 1.33 -6.50 14.33
CA VAL A 5 1.80 -5.24 13.72
C VAL A 5 0.98 -4.90 12.48
N THR A 6 0.61 -5.91 11.68
CA THR A 6 -0.24 -5.71 10.51
C THR A 6 -1.59 -5.11 10.90
N VAL A 7 -2.24 -5.65 11.93
CA VAL A 7 -3.53 -5.12 12.41
C VAL A 7 -3.38 -3.65 12.83
N LEU A 8 -2.35 -3.31 13.59
CA LEU A 8 -2.10 -1.90 13.97
C LEU A 8 -1.89 -1.00 12.75
N LYS A 9 -1.10 -1.46 11.76
CA LYS A 9 -0.83 -0.70 10.53
C LYS A 9 -2.11 -0.48 9.70
N ILE A 10 -2.95 -1.50 9.56
CA ILE A 10 -4.23 -1.37 8.87
C ILE A 10 -5.10 -0.36 9.61
N LEU A 11 -5.32 -0.54 10.92
CA LEU A 11 -6.22 0.33 11.68
C LEU A 11 -5.79 1.80 11.62
N VAL A 12 -4.50 2.13 11.71
CA VAL A 12 -4.03 3.52 11.58
C VAL A 12 -4.26 4.11 10.19
N ALA A 13 -4.28 3.27 9.14
CA ALA A 13 -4.56 3.71 7.77
C ALA A 13 -6.06 3.99 7.53
N TYR A 14 -6.95 3.47 8.38
CA TYR A 14 -8.38 3.75 8.30
C TYR A 14 -8.73 5.10 8.95
N PRO A 15 -9.72 5.82 8.40
CA PRO A 15 -10.29 6.97 9.08
C PRO A 15 -10.79 6.55 10.47
N ASP A 16 -10.61 7.43 11.45
CA ASP A 16 -10.93 7.21 12.87
C ASP A 16 -10.20 6.05 13.56
N GLY A 17 -9.32 5.33 12.86
CA GLY A 17 -8.62 4.18 13.42
C GLY A 17 -9.45 2.91 13.49
N PHE A 18 -10.59 2.85 12.81
CA PHE A 18 -11.56 1.76 12.90
C PHE A 18 -11.69 1.04 11.56
N ALA A 19 -11.71 -0.29 11.62
CA ALA A 19 -12.05 -1.12 10.47
C ALA A 19 -13.09 -2.17 10.87
N ALA A 20 -14.10 -2.36 10.02
CA ALA A 20 -14.99 -3.50 10.15
C ALA A 20 -14.22 -4.80 9.94
N MET A 21 -14.74 -5.91 10.47
CA MET A 21 -14.06 -7.22 10.38
C MET A 21 -13.82 -7.65 8.92
N GLU A 22 -14.76 -7.38 8.02
CA GLU A 22 -14.63 -7.75 6.60
C GLU A 22 -13.57 -6.93 5.87
N ASP A 23 -13.48 -5.63 6.16
CA ASP A 23 -12.46 -4.75 5.63
C ASP A 23 -11.06 -5.12 6.15
N LEU A 24 -10.96 -5.44 7.44
CA LEU A 24 -9.72 -5.92 8.05
C LEU A 24 -9.26 -7.22 7.37
N LYS A 25 -10.15 -8.21 7.18
CA LYS A 25 -9.81 -9.46 6.48
C LYS A 25 -9.36 -9.21 5.05
N ARG A 26 -10.04 -8.32 4.33
CA ARG A 26 -9.71 -7.98 2.94
C ARG A 26 -8.31 -7.40 2.83
N ASP A 27 -7.98 -6.42 3.66
CA ASP A 27 -6.66 -5.79 3.62
C ASP A 27 -5.56 -6.73 4.09
N MET A 28 -5.86 -7.60 5.06
CA MET A 28 -4.95 -8.66 5.45
C MET A 28 -4.65 -9.63 4.30
N ALA A 29 -5.66 -10.01 3.49
CA ALA A 29 -5.44 -10.86 2.34
C ALA A 29 -4.53 -10.20 1.29
N ILE A 30 -4.72 -8.90 1.04
CA ILE A 30 -3.85 -8.13 0.14
C ILE A 30 -2.41 -8.12 0.68
N LEU A 31 -2.23 -7.81 1.96
CA LEU A 31 -0.91 -7.75 2.59
C LEU A 31 -0.22 -9.12 2.68
N ALA A 32 -0.98 -10.21 2.84
CA ALA A 32 -0.45 -11.56 2.79
C ALA A 32 0.16 -11.90 1.41
N THR A 33 -0.36 -11.29 0.34
CA THR A 33 0.17 -11.45 -1.03
C THR A 33 1.26 -10.44 -1.42
N SER A 34 1.58 -9.48 -0.54
CA SER A 34 2.53 -8.39 -0.82
C SER A 34 4.02 -8.81 -0.81
N GLY A 35 4.30 -10.10 -0.59
CA GLY A 35 5.65 -10.65 -0.71
C GLY A 35 6.56 -10.34 0.48
N ARG A 36 7.86 -10.55 0.26
CA ARG A 36 8.87 -10.62 1.33
C ARG A 36 9.16 -9.25 1.98
N ASP A 37 9.08 -8.17 1.22
CA ASP A 37 9.36 -6.80 1.70
C ASP A 37 8.43 -6.39 2.86
N TRP A 38 7.12 -6.63 2.70
CA TRP A 38 6.14 -6.35 3.75
C TRP A 38 6.35 -7.26 4.96
N ALA A 39 6.60 -8.55 4.71
CA ALA A 39 6.83 -9.53 5.76
C ALA A 39 8.05 -9.17 6.63
N ASP A 40 9.13 -8.70 6.02
CA ASP A 40 10.35 -8.30 6.72
C ASP A 40 10.17 -6.95 7.43
N ARG A 41 9.45 -5.99 6.82
CA ARG A 41 9.12 -4.71 7.48
C ARG A 41 8.34 -4.94 8.77
N THR A 42 7.27 -5.73 8.72
CA THR A 42 6.46 -6.01 9.92
C THR A 42 7.20 -6.82 10.97
N ARG A 43 8.15 -7.69 10.55
CA ARG A 43 9.04 -8.40 11.48
C ARG A 43 10.00 -7.44 12.19
N ARG A 44 10.63 -6.50 11.47
CA ARG A 44 11.52 -5.49 12.07
C ARG A 44 10.80 -4.59 13.06
N LEU A 45 9.57 -4.16 12.75
CA LEU A 45 8.74 -3.39 13.68
C LEU A 45 8.45 -4.19 14.95
N ALA A 46 8.04 -5.46 14.81
CA ALA A 46 7.75 -6.31 15.96
C ALA A 46 8.97 -6.55 16.86
N ALA A 47 10.18 -6.59 16.30
CA ALA A 47 11.41 -6.77 17.07
C ALA A 47 11.69 -5.62 18.07
N ARG A 48 11.07 -4.45 17.89
CA ARG A 48 11.25 -3.30 18.79
C ARG A 48 10.42 -3.36 20.06
N VAL A 49 9.38 -4.18 20.05
CA VAL A 49 8.53 -4.44 21.22
C VAL A 49 8.41 -5.96 21.34
N PRO A 50 9.39 -6.60 22.01
CA PRO A 50 9.29 -8.01 22.36
C PRO A 50 7.99 -8.29 23.10
N ASP A 51 7.42 -9.48 22.91
CA ASP A 51 6.19 -9.91 23.57
C ASP A 51 4.99 -8.98 23.35
N LEU A 52 4.95 -8.33 22.17
CA LEU A 52 3.79 -7.56 21.74
C LEU A 52 2.55 -8.47 21.76
N ASP A 53 1.54 -8.03 22.51
CA ASP A 53 0.19 -8.58 22.51
C ASP A 53 -0.82 -7.43 22.43
N ILE A 54 -1.24 -7.10 21.22
CA ILE A 54 -2.13 -5.97 20.96
C ILE A 54 -3.51 -6.11 21.63
N PHE A 55 -3.95 -7.33 21.94
CA PHE A 55 -5.25 -7.59 22.54
C PHE A 55 -5.17 -7.49 24.06
N CYS A 56 -4.24 -8.22 24.68
CA CYS A 56 -4.08 -8.22 26.13
C CYS A 56 -3.54 -6.88 26.65
N GLN A 57 -2.75 -6.14 25.85
CA GLN A 57 -2.22 -4.83 26.23
C GLN A 57 -3.21 -3.66 25.96
N GLY A 58 -4.41 -3.94 25.39
CA GLY A 58 -5.42 -2.93 25.11
C GLY A 58 -4.98 -1.91 24.04
N LEU A 59 -4.16 -2.35 23.08
CA LEU A 59 -3.71 -1.50 21.96
C LEU A 59 -4.80 -1.38 20.88
N VAL A 60 -5.70 -2.36 20.85
CA VAL A 60 -6.91 -2.35 20.05
C VAL A 60 -8.11 -2.67 20.93
N GLU A 61 -9.25 -2.11 20.58
CA GLU A 61 -10.54 -2.37 21.21
C GLU A 61 -11.52 -2.91 20.18
N ARG A 62 -12.38 -3.83 20.61
CA ARG A 62 -13.45 -4.37 19.77
C ARG A 62 -14.67 -3.46 19.91
N ILE A 63 -15.14 -2.91 18.80
CA ILE A 63 -16.35 -2.08 18.72
C ILE A 63 -17.34 -2.79 17.79
N SER A 64 -18.63 -2.78 18.11
CA SER A 64 -19.71 -3.48 17.39
C SER A 64 -19.51 -3.62 15.88
N GLY A 65 -18.90 -4.74 15.44
CA GLY A 65 -18.65 -5.07 14.03
C GLY A 65 -17.19 -5.01 13.56
N GLY A 66 -16.26 -4.51 14.37
CA GLY A 66 -14.88 -4.30 13.96
C GLY A 66 -13.90 -4.07 15.10
N TRP A 67 -12.75 -3.52 14.74
CA TRP A 67 -11.66 -3.20 15.65
C TRP A 67 -11.29 -1.73 15.50
N LYS A 68 -10.94 -1.10 16.61
CA LYS A 68 -10.41 0.26 16.64
C LYS A 68 -9.07 0.28 17.35
N ILE A 69 -8.12 1.05 16.82
CA ILE A 69 -6.87 1.29 17.53
C ILE A 69 -7.07 2.32 18.63
N THR A 70 -6.55 2.03 19.83
CA THR A 70 -6.62 2.94 20.97
C THR A 70 -5.54 4.03 20.85
N ALA A 71 -5.64 5.10 21.64
CA ALA A 71 -4.58 6.11 21.72
C ALA A 71 -3.23 5.50 22.12
N ARG A 72 -3.23 4.55 23.07
CA ARG A 72 -2.05 3.78 23.47
C ARG A 72 -1.50 2.96 22.30
N GLY A 73 -2.36 2.29 21.55
CA GLY A 73 -1.96 1.54 20.35
C GLY A 73 -1.23 2.42 19.33
N ARG A 74 -1.71 3.65 19.11
CA ARG A 74 -1.04 4.63 18.22
C ARG A 74 0.32 5.05 18.74
N GLN A 75 0.46 5.29 20.04
CA GLN A 75 1.74 5.65 20.65
C GLN A 75 2.76 4.52 20.55
N VAL A 76 2.34 3.27 20.83
CA VAL A 76 3.20 2.10 20.67
C VAL A 76 3.62 1.93 19.23
N LEU A 77 2.70 2.07 18.28
CA LEU A 77 3.03 1.99 16.86
C LEU A 77 4.00 3.10 16.44
N GLN A 78 3.80 4.33 16.92
CA GLN A 78 4.72 5.45 16.67
C GLN A 78 6.13 5.16 17.24
N PHE A 79 6.21 4.61 18.45
CA PHE A 79 7.48 4.17 19.03
C PHE A 79 8.15 3.09 18.16
N MET A 80 7.38 2.11 17.68
CA MET A 80 7.86 1.06 16.77
C MET A 80 8.31 1.60 15.41
N GLU A 81 7.83 2.76 14.98
CA GLU A 81 8.18 3.38 13.69
C GLU A 81 9.27 4.45 13.78
N ALA A 82 9.56 4.97 14.99
CA ALA A 82 10.54 6.01 15.21
C ALA A 82 11.93 5.59 14.69
N PRO A 83 12.68 6.40 13.94
CA PRO A 83 13.99 5.98 13.44
C PRO A 83 14.88 5.45 14.57
N PRO A 84 15.61 4.33 14.39
CA PRO A 84 16.66 3.96 15.34
C PRO A 84 17.64 5.14 15.42
N ALA A 85 18.05 5.50 16.64
CA ALA A 85 19.01 6.58 16.84
C ALA A 85 20.29 6.24 16.05
N ALA A 86 20.54 7.03 15.00
CA ALA A 86 21.61 6.92 14.01
C ALA A 86 21.57 5.69 13.09
N GLU A 87 20.92 5.85 11.93
CA GLU A 87 21.42 5.42 10.61
C GLU A 87 20.63 6.17 9.51
N PRO A 88 21.27 7.04 8.70
CA PRO A 88 20.57 8.00 7.86
C PRO A 88 20.27 7.45 6.47
N GLU A 89 19.63 6.29 6.31
CA GLU A 89 19.40 5.73 4.96
C GLU A 89 18.07 4.98 4.80
N ARG A 90 16.93 5.63 5.06
CA ARG A 90 15.64 5.25 4.43
C ARG A 90 14.48 6.23 4.58
N GLN A 91 14.73 7.44 5.09
CA GLN A 91 13.72 8.49 5.24
C GLN A 91 13.66 9.45 4.02
N ALA A 92 14.47 9.22 2.98
CA ALA A 92 14.52 10.11 1.79
C ALA A 92 13.40 9.86 0.75
N LEU A 93 12.55 8.84 0.93
CA LEU A 93 11.49 8.51 -0.04
C LEU A 93 10.09 9.02 0.35
N ILE A 94 9.89 9.51 1.57
CA ILE A 94 8.57 9.98 2.03
C ILE A 94 8.56 11.50 2.28
N ASP A 95 9.69 12.09 2.68
CA ASP A 95 9.79 13.54 2.94
C ASP A 95 10.04 14.41 1.69
N GLN A 96 10.31 13.83 0.52
CA GLN A 96 10.35 14.59 -0.74
C GLN A 96 8.98 15.05 -1.25
N ALA A 97 7.87 14.66 -0.59
CA ALA A 97 6.53 15.11 -0.96
C ALA A 97 6.06 16.36 -0.18
N LYS A 98 6.85 16.90 0.77
CA LYS A 98 6.37 17.94 1.70
C LYS A 98 7.20 19.23 1.77
N ALA A 99 8.06 19.50 0.78
CA ALA A 99 8.73 20.78 0.65
C ALA A 99 8.72 21.24 -0.82
N VAL A 100 7.64 21.88 -1.23
CA VAL A 100 7.65 22.79 -2.38
C VAL A 100 7.09 24.12 -1.87
N PRO A 101 7.90 25.19 -1.77
CA PRO A 101 7.36 26.53 -1.65
C PRO A 101 6.70 26.89 -2.99
N GLU A 102 5.49 27.40 -2.85
CA GLU A 102 4.64 27.95 -3.90
C GLU A 102 5.31 29.19 -4.51
N THR A 103 5.91 29.05 -5.70
CA THR A 103 5.88 30.04 -6.79
C THR A 103 6.54 29.46 -8.06
N GLU A 104 5.89 29.73 -9.20
CA GLU A 104 6.33 29.51 -10.60
C GLU A 104 5.95 28.19 -11.33
N PRO A 105 5.61 28.28 -12.63
CA PRO A 105 4.56 27.46 -13.22
C PRO A 105 5.04 26.10 -13.71
N VAL A 106 4.15 25.12 -13.50
CA VAL A 106 4.29 23.70 -13.82
C VAL A 106 4.76 23.45 -15.27
N PRO A 107 5.89 22.76 -15.51
CA PRO A 107 6.12 22.10 -16.77
C PRO A 107 5.23 20.85 -16.80
N ARG A 108 4.19 20.87 -17.63
CA ARG A 108 3.34 19.70 -17.86
C ARG A 108 4.19 18.57 -18.42
N LEU A 109 4.30 17.49 -17.66
CA LEU A 109 4.84 16.22 -18.13
C LEU A 109 4.15 15.85 -19.44
N THR A 110 4.94 15.73 -20.51
CA THR A 110 4.52 15.23 -21.80
C THR A 110 3.94 13.84 -21.62
N GLN A 111 2.62 13.73 -21.82
CA GLN A 111 1.95 12.44 -21.91
C GLN A 111 2.55 11.65 -23.07
N PRO A 112 2.94 10.38 -22.90
CA PRO A 112 3.48 9.59 -24.00
C PRO A 112 2.35 9.26 -24.99
N ALA A 113 2.26 10.06 -26.05
CA ALA A 113 1.32 9.89 -27.16
C ALA A 113 1.50 8.57 -27.96
N ASP A 114 2.49 7.75 -27.62
CA ASP A 114 2.82 6.53 -28.35
C ASP A 114 2.00 5.28 -27.98
N ARG A 115 1.27 5.28 -26.85
CA ARG A 115 0.55 4.06 -26.42
C ARG A 115 -0.74 3.82 -27.22
N ALA A 116 -1.37 4.87 -27.74
CA ALA A 116 -2.61 4.77 -28.52
C ALA A 116 -2.36 4.24 -29.95
N LYS A 117 -1.22 4.59 -30.56
CA LYS A 117 -0.85 4.18 -31.93
C LYS A 117 -0.66 2.66 -32.03
N ARG A 118 0.05 2.06 -31.07
CA ARG A 118 0.29 0.60 -31.01
C ARG A 118 -0.98 -0.24 -30.86
N ARG A 119 -2.03 0.29 -30.22
CA ARG A 119 -3.31 -0.43 -30.06
C ARG A 119 -4.15 -0.42 -31.34
N ARG A 120 -4.03 0.63 -32.18
CA ARG A 120 -4.74 0.76 -33.45
C ARG A 120 -4.16 -0.17 -34.52
N GLU A 121 -2.83 -0.19 -34.66
CA GLU A 121 -2.13 -1.08 -35.62
C GLU A 121 -2.43 -2.57 -35.38
N ARG A 122 -2.50 -3.01 -34.12
CA ARG A 122 -2.78 -4.42 -33.80
C ARG A 122 -4.22 -4.85 -34.18
N ARG A 123 -5.17 -3.91 -34.20
CA ARG A 123 -6.56 -4.19 -34.60
C ARG A 123 -6.71 -4.23 -36.13
N GLU A 124 -5.96 -3.39 -36.83
CA GLU A 124 -5.95 -3.31 -38.29
C GLU A 124 -5.36 -4.58 -38.91
N ARG A 125 -4.20 -5.05 -38.41
CA ARG A 125 -3.60 -6.33 -38.84
C ARG A 125 -4.52 -7.54 -38.62
N ARG A 126 -5.39 -7.50 -37.59
CA ARG A 126 -6.39 -8.55 -37.35
C ARG A 126 -7.57 -8.50 -38.30
N ARG A 127 -7.94 -7.32 -38.83
CA ARG A 127 -8.98 -7.19 -39.86
C ARG A 127 -8.46 -7.65 -41.22
N GLU A 128 -7.26 -7.22 -41.60
CA GLU A 128 -6.61 -7.64 -42.85
C GLU A 128 -6.42 -9.15 -42.93
N ALA A 129 -5.99 -9.79 -41.83
CA ALA A 129 -5.86 -11.25 -41.79
C ALA A 129 -7.21 -11.97 -41.96
N ARG A 130 -8.32 -11.38 -41.47
CA ARG A 130 -9.67 -11.94 -41.64
C ARG A 130 -10.22 -11.75 -43.05
N GLU A 131 -9.91 -10.63 -43.71
CA GLU A 131 -10.28 -10.41 -45.11
C GLU A 131 -9.51 -11.32 -46.05
N ARG A 132 -8.20 -11.50 -45.85
CA ARG A 132 -7.39 -12.45 -46.63
C ARG A 132 -7.86 -13.90 -46.48
N ALA A 133 -8.26 -14.30 -45.26
CA ALA A 133 -8.83 -15.62 -45.04
C ALA A 133 -10.19 -15.83 -45.73
N ARG A 134 -11.00 -14.76 -45.90
CA ARG A 134 -12.27 -14.81 -46.64
C ARG A 134 -12.06 -14.82 -48.15
N ALA A 135 -11.06 -14.10 -48.66
CA ALA A 135 -10.73 -14.08 -50.08
C ALA A 135 -10.14 -15.41 -50.60
N ASN A 136 -9.44 -16.16 -49.75
CA ASN A 136 -8.88 -17.48 -50.09
C ASN A 136 -9.87 -18.66 -49.91
N ALA A 137 -11.12 -18.38 -49.51
CA ALA A 137 -12.15 -19.39 -49.26
C ALA A 137 -13.31 -19.34 -50.28
N SER A 138 -13.16 -18.58 -51.36
CA SER A 138 -13.96 -18.61 -52.60
C SER A 138 -13.10 -19.13 -53.74
#